data_AF-A0A819BZS4-F1
#
_entry.id   AF-A0A819BZS4-F1
#
_cell.length_a   1.000
_cell.length_b   1.000
_cell.length_c   1.000
_cell.angle_alpha   90.00
_cell.angle_beta   90.00
_cell.angle_gamma   90.00
#
_symmetry.space_group_name_H-M   'P 1'
#
loop_
_entity.id
_entity.type
_entity.pdbx_description
1 polymer ?
#
loop_
_entity_poly.entity_id
_entity_poly.type
_entity_poly.pdbx_seq_one_letter_code
_entity_poly.pdbx_strand_id
1 'polypeptide(L)'
;MGISLLILFNLVNMNLGFYSLLLAHITLNLPFVIIIVIARLKTFNKNLINAAKDLGAGEWTIFSRIILPLTLPSIISAWLLAFTLSLDDVVISFFVTGPNFEVLPLTLFSMAHLGIKSEINALCTEKNMKKYFILFCLLLGNNCYALANELNLYIWSEYLPENIIERFTKETGIKVNLSTYDSNESLYTKIKLLHNSKSGYDLAVPSTYFVSKMRDEGLLMELDMSKIDNFKDIDENLTNQTYDPKNKYSIPYLWGSTALCYNAKYVKETVDSFNILFDQKYAHKILLTDDVREVFHIALKLLGYSGNDTNEEHIKQAYEKLKTLVPNVKIFNSFSPKLNYINEEIILGVNHNGEAYMASLENPDIKYAYPKEGAILWVDSLVIPSNVKNIENAYKFINFLLKPEIAKEISETIGFATANKAAMALLPKEILNNPTIYPSKDILDQGEFQNDVGEAIVIYEKYWEMLKLGQ
;
A
#
# COMPACT_ATOMS: atom_id res chain seq x y z
N MET A 1 -16.72 2.82 -4.62
CA MET A 1 -17.14 4.22 -4.45
C MET A 1 -15.97 5.20 -4.55
N GLY A 2 -14.88 5.00 -3.81
CA GLY A 2 -13.69 5.88 -3.87
C GLY A 2 -13.16 6.14 -5.30
N ILE A 3 -12.93 5.07 -6.07
CA ILE A 3 -12.51 5.16 -7.48
C ILE A 3 -13.51 5.97 -8.32
N SER A 4 -14.82 5.71 -8.18
CA SER A 4 -15.86 6.42 -8.93
C SER A 4 -15.87 7.93 -8.63
N LEU A 5 -15.66 8.30 -7.36
CA LEU A 5 -15.55 9.70 -6.95
C LEU A 5 -14.26 10.35 -7.44
N LEU A 6 -13.13 9.63 -7.40
CA LEU A 6 -11.87 10.08 -7.98
C LEU A 6 -12.03 10.38 -9.49
N ILE A 7 -12.66 9.47 -10.25
CA ILE A 7 -12.97 9.68 -11.66
C ILE A 7 -13.83 10.92 -11.83
N LEU A 8 -14.90 11.07 -11.05
CA LEU A 8 -15.79 12.23 -11.11
C LEU A 8 -15.03 13.54 -10.84
N PHE A 9 -14.23 13.60 -9.78
CA PHE A 9 -13.46 14.79 -9.41
C PHE A 9 -12.43 15.13 -10.49
N ASN A 10 -11.79 14.14 -11.09
CA ASN A 10 -10.87 14.38 -12.20
C ASN A 10 -11.61 14.91 -13.44
N LEU A 11 -12.78 14.36 -13.78
CA LEU A 11 -13.61 14.83 -14.89
C LEU A 11 -14.02 16.31 -14.76
N VAL A 12 -14.28 16.77 -13.53
CA VAL A 12 -14.61 18.18 -13.24
C VAL A 12 -13.38 19.04 -12.92
N ASN A 13 -12.17 18.53 -13.11
CA ASN A 13 -10.90 19.20 -12.80
C ASN A 13 -10.80 19.73 -11.35
N MET A 14 -11.38 18.99 -10.40
CA MET A 14 -11.31 19.32 -8.98
C MET A 14 -9.98 18.82 -8.39
N ASN A 15 -9.24 19.71 -7.71
CA ASN A 15 -8.03 19.32 -6.98
C ASN A 15 -8.41 18.42 -5.80
N LEU A 16 -7.65 17.34 -5.61
CA LEU A 16 -7.84 16.45 -4.48
C LEU A 16 -7.29 17.08 -3.20
N GLY A 17 -8.09 17.04 -2.12
CA GLY A 17 -7.76 17.61 -0.83
C GLY A 17 -9.00 17.71 0.06
N PHE A 18 -9.11 18.77 0.87
CA PHE A 18 -10.20 18.93 1.82
C PHE A 18 -11.60 18.84 1.20
N TYR A 19 -11.86 19.55 0.10
CA TYR A 19 -13.21 19.61 -0.47
C TYR A 19 -13.63 18.32 -1.18
N SER A 20 -12.71 17.64 -1.87
CA SER A 20 -13.01 16.35 -2.50
C SER A 20 -13.33 15.30 -1.44
N LEU A 21 -12.55 15.30 -0.34
CA LEU A 21 -12.81 14.47 0.83
C LEU A 21 -14.15 14.80 1.48
N LEU A 22 -14.44 16.08 1.73
CA LEU A 22 -15.71 16.50 2.33
C LEU A 22 -16.91 16.04 1.51
N LEU A 23 -16.89 16.25 0.18
CA LEU A 23 -17.96 15.80 -0.71
C LEU A 23 -18.10 14.28 -0.72
N ALA A 24 -16.98 13.56 -0.70
CA ALA A 24 -16.97 12.10 -0.67
C ALA A 24 -17.58 11.56 0.62
N HIS A 25 -17.19 12.11 1.77
CA HIS A 25 -17.73 11.74 3.08
C HIS A 25 -19.19 12.15 3.24
N ILE A 26 -19.62 13.30 2.70
CA ILE A 26 -21.05 13.64 2.63
C ILE A 26 -21.80 12.58 1.83
N THR A 27 -21.28 12.19 0.65
CA THR A 27 -21.91 11.19 -0.21
C THR A 27 -22.05 9.84 0.48
N LEU A 28 -21.00 9.39 1.19
CA LEU A 28 -21.01 8.15 1.98
C LEU A 28 -22.02 8.20 3.13
N ASN A 29 -22.02 9.30 3.90
CA ASN A 29 -22.73 9.36 5.18
C ASN A 29 -24.20 9.79 5.03
N LEU A 30 -24.57 10.42 3.92
CA LEU A 30 -25.91 10.97 3.70
C LEU A 30 -27.02 9.92 3.89
N PRO A 31 -26.95 8.68 3.36
CA PRO A 31 -27.99 7.68 3.58
C PRO A 31 -28.20 7.33 5.05
N PHE A 32 -27.12 7.19 5.83
CA PHE A 32 -27.18 6.88 7.26
C PHE A 32 -27.83 8.02 8.05
N VAL A 33 -27.43 9.26 7.76
CA VAL A 33 -27.99 10.45 8.40
C VAL A 33 -29.48 10.58 8.07
N ILE A 34 -29.87 10.39 6.81
CA ILE A 34 -31.27 10.47 6.38
C ILE A 34 -32.12 9.43 7.10
N ILE A 35 -31.67 8.18 7.21
CA ILE A 35 -32.43 7.11 7.87
C ILE A 35 -32.72 7.47 9.33
N ILE A 36 -31.70 7.95 10.06
CA ILE A 36 -31.84 8.32 11.49
C ILE A 36 -32.80 9.50 11.67
N VAL A 37 -32.65 10.55 10.87
CA VAL A 37 -33.47 11.76 10.99
C VAL A 37 -34.92 11.48 10.55
N ILE A 38 -35.14 10.72 9.48
CA ILE A 38 -36.50 10.33 9.04
C ILE A 38 -37.18 9.45 10.09
N ALA A 39 -36.47 8.50 10.69
CA ALA A 39 -37.02 7.67 11.76
C ALA A 39 -37.53 8.54 12.91
N ARG A 40 -36.77 9.58 13.29
CA ARG A 40 -37.21 10.54 14.31
C ARG A 40 -38.42 11.36 13.86
N LEU A 41 -38.39 11.93 12.66
CA LEU A 41 -39.48 12.74 12.12
C LEU A 41 -40.81 11.97 12.06
N LYS A 42 -40.77 10.67 11.72
CA LYS A 42 -41.97 9.81 11.69
C LYS A 42 -42.62 9.62 13.07
N THR A 43 -41.85 9.75 14.15
CA THR A 43 -42.36 9.64 15.53
C THR A 43 -42.98 10.95 16.06
N PHE A 44 -42.92 12.04 15.30
CA PHE A 44 -43.42 13.34 15.77
C PHE A 44 -44.94 13.40 15.82
N ASN A 45 -45.42 14.00 16.90
CA ASN A 45 -46.82 14.37 17.01
C ASN A 45 -47.13 15.53 16.05
N LYS A 46 -47.80 15.23 14.94
CA LYS A 46 -48.20 16.22 13.94
C LYS A 46 -49.10 17.33 14.51
N ASN A 47 -49.78 17.08 15.63
CA ASN A 47 -50.65 18.07 16.27
C ASN A 47 -49.87 19.31 16.75
N LEU A 48 -48.59 19.18 17.10
CA LEU A 48 -47.75 20.32 17.49
C LEU A 48 -47.52 21.29 16.32
N ILE A 49 -47.39 20.76 15.10
CA ILE A 49 -47.21 21.56 13.89
C ILE A 49 -48.53 22.26 13.53
N ASN A 50 -49.65 21.53 13.59
CA ASN A 50 -50.97 22.09 13.31
C ASN A 50 -51.34 23.20 14.30
N ALA A 51 -51.15 22.97 15.61
CA ALA A 51 -51.43 23.98 16.63
C ALA A 51 -50.57 25.24 16.46
N ALA A 52 -49.30 25.11 16.05
CA ALA A 52 -48.46 26.26 15.78
C ALA A 52 -48.96 27.06 14.56
N LYS A 53 -49.46 26.39 13.52
CA LYS A 53 -50.08 27.05 12.36
C LYS A 53 -51.37 27.78 12.74
N ASP A 54 -52.22 27.16 13.57
CA ASP A 54 -53.47 27.76 14.05
C ASP A 54 -53.22 29.03 14.88
N LEU A 55 -52.10 29.09 15.61
CA LEU A 55 -51.66 30.27 16.36
C LEU A 55 -50.91 31.31 15.50
N GLY A 56 -50.86 31.13 14.18
CA GLY A 56 -50.26 32.09 13.24
C GLY A 56 -48.74 32.01 13.09
N ALA A 57 -48.10 30.91 13.51
CA ALA A 57 -46.67 30.73 13.31
C ALA A 57 -46.33 30.46 11.84
N GLY A 58 -45.37 31.23 11.29
CA GLY A 58 -44.82 30.97 9.94
C GLY A 58 -43.95 29.72 9.88
N GLU A 59 -43.73 29.19 8.67
CA GLU A 59 -42.98 27.96 8.40
C GLU A 59 -41.57 27.97 9.02
N TRP A 60 -40.87 29.11 8.96
CA TRP A 60 -39.55 29.24 9.58
C TRP A 60 -39.58 29.12 11.11
N THR A 61 -40.60 29.72 11.76
CA THR A 61 -40.79 29.64 13.21
C THR A 61 -41.09 28.21 13.64
N ILE A 62 -41.92 27.49 12.87
CA ILE A 62 -42.23 26.08 13.11
C ILE A 62 -40.98 25.23 12.95
N PHE A 63 -40.22 25.45 11.87
CA PHE A 63 -38.96 24.74 11.65
C PHE A 63 -37.97 24.98 12.79
N SER A 64 -37.66 26.24 13.10
CA SER A 64 -36.57 26.57 14.02
C SER A 64 -36.92 26.37 15.50
N ARG A 65 -38.19 26.53 15.91
CA ARG A 65 -38.62 26.42 17.31
C ARG A 65 -39.29 25.09 17.67
N ILE A 66 -39.75 24.32 16.68
CA ILE A 66 -40.44 23.05 16.92
C ILE A 66 -39.69 21.89 16.27
N ILE A 67 -39.57 21.88 14.94
CA ILE A 67 -39.01 20.73 14.22
C ILE A 67 -37.53 20.53 14.57
N LEU A 68 -36.72 21.58 14.48
CA LEU A 68 -35.29 21.53 14.72
C LEU A 68 -34.96 21.11 16.17
N PRO A 69 -35.52 21.72 17.24
CA PRO A 69 -35.25 21.28 18.61
C PRO A 69 -35.67 19.84 18.88
N LEU A 70 -36.81 19.40 18.32
CA LEU A 70 -37.29 18.03 18.51
C LEU A 70 -36.48 16.99 17.71
N THR A 71 -35.90 17.39 16.57
CA THR A 71 -35.00 16.55 15.76
C THR A 71 -33.56 16.62 16.22
N LEU A 72 -33.17 17.66 16.97
CA LEU A 72 -31.79 17.91 17.37
C LEU A 72 -31.13 16.69 18.03
N PRO A 73 -31.77 15.93 18.94
CA PRO A 73 -31.16 14.72 19.49
C PRO A 73 -30.81 13.69 18.41
N SER A 74 -31.69 13.48 17.43
CA SER A 74 -31.43 12.56 16.30
C SER A 74 -30.38 13.10 15.33
N ILE A 75 -30.32 14.41 15.14
CA ILE A 75 -29.28 15.05 14.32
C ILE A 75 -27.91 14.86 14.99
N ILE A 76 -27.82 15.03 16.31
CA ILE A 76 -26.59 14.78 17.07
C ILE A 76 -26.19 13.30 16.98
N SER A 77 -27.14 12.37 17.13
CA SER A 77 -26.86 10.94 16.97
C SER A 77 -26.38 10.59 15.55
N ALA A 78 -27.01 11.15 14.52
CA ALA A 78 -26.61 10.97 13.12
C ALA A 78 -25.23 11.57 12.83
N TRP A 79 -24.93 12.74 13.41
CA TRP A 79 -23.62 13.37 13.30
C TRP A 79 -22.52 12.54 13.97
N LEU A 80 -22.76 11.99 15.16
CA LEU A 80 -21.81 11.10 15.84
C LEU A 80 -21.52 9.84 15.03
N LEU A 81 -22.56 9.24 14.43
CA LEU A 81 -22.39 8.10 13.54
C LEU A 81 -21.56 8.47 12.31
N ALA A 82 -21.91 9.55 11.63
CA ALA A 82 -21.18 10.01 10.44
C ALA A 82 -19.72 10.35 10.74
N PHE A 83 -19.45 10.98 11.90
CA PHE A 83 -18.10 11.24 12.37
C PHE A 83 -17.31 9.94 12.60
N THR A 84 -17.94 8.95 13.24
CA THR A 84 -17.31 7.65 13.50
C THR A 84 -17.00 6.89 12.20
N LEU A 85 -17.96 6.85 11.27
CA LEU A 85 -17.77 6.25 9.94
C LEU A 85 -16.69 6.98 9.13
N SER A 86 -16.56 8.30 9.31
CA SER A 86 -15.53 9.09 8.64
C SER A 86 -14.12 8.80 9.15
N LEU A 87 -13.96 8.56 10.45
CA LEU A 87 -12.67 8.16 11.05
C LEU A 87 -12.23 6.76 10.64
N ASP A 88 -13.18 5.86 10.40
CA ASP A 88 -12.93 4.47 10.02
C ASP A 88 -12.72 4.29 8.51
N ASP A 89 -13.03 5.31 7.70
CA ASP A 89 -12.88 5.21 6.24
C ASP A 89 -11.46 5.57 5.77
N VAL A 90 -10.68 4.52 5.53
CA VAL A 90 -9.39 4.59 4.85
C VAL A 90 -9.56 4.59 3.34
N VAL A 91 -10.48 3.78 2.80
CA VAL A 91 -10.55 3.49 1.36
C VAL A 91 -11.00 4.69 0.54
N ILE A 92 -12.09 5.38 0.91
CA ILE A 92 -12.53 6.55 0.15
C ILE A 92 -11.51 7.66 0.33
N SER A 93 -11.08 7.90 1.58
CA SER A 93 -10.03 8.86 1.91
C SER A 93 -8.81 8.67 1.01
N PHE A 94 -8.29 7.45 0.88
CA PHE A 94 -7.15 7.11 0.04
C PHE A 94 -7.34 7.53 -1.42
N PHE A 95 -8.52 7.28 -2.01
CA PHE A 95 -8.75 7.62 -3.42
C PHE A 95 -9.00 9.11 -3.65
N VAL A 96 -9.67 9.80 -2.72
CA VAL A 96 -10.14 11.17 -2.94
C VAL A 96 -9.24 12.25 -2.33
N THR A 97 -8.20 11.88 -1.59
CA THR A 97 -7.11 12.79 -1.19
C THR A 97 -5.95 12.71 -2.18
N GLY A 98 -5.23 13.83 -2.29
CA GLY A 98 -3.97 13.92 -3.02
C GLY A 98 -2.78 13.88 -2.06
N PRO A 99 -1.55 13.73 -2.58
CA PRO A 99 -0.33 13.66 -1.77
C PRO A 99 -0.13 14.84 -0.82
N ASN A 100 -0.62 16.03 -1.20
CA ASN A 100 -0.43 17.27 -0.42
C ASN A 100 -1.46 17.44 0.71
N PHE A 101 -2.34 16.46 0.95
CA PHE A 101 -3.39 16.57 1.96
C PHE A 101 -3.43 15.34 2.86
N GLU A 102 -2.77 15.45 4.01
CA GLU A 102 -2.74 14.44 5.05
C GLU A 102 -4.05 14.40 5.83
N VAL A 103 -4.54 13.19 6.13
CA VAL A 103 -5.74 12.98 6.92
C VAL A 103 -5.50 11.90 7.94
N LEU A 104 -6.06 12.09 9.13
CA LEU A 104 -5.82 11.22 10.28
C LEU A 104 -6.03 9.73 9.98
N PRO A 105 -7.09 9.28 9.28
CA PRO A 105 -7.25 7.87 8.95
C PRO A 105 -6.10 7.31 8.11
N LEU A 106 -5.64 8.03 7.09
CA LEU A 106 -4.51 7.60 6.25
C LEU A 106 -3.17 7.68 7.00
N THR A 107 -3.00 8.67 7.87
CA THR A 107 -1.80 8.80 8.71
C THR A 107 -1.74 7.67 9.73
N LEU A 108 -2.84 7.38 10.44
CA LEU A 108 -2.92 6.27 11.39
C LEU A 108 -2.75 4.92 10.69
N PHE A 109 -3.37 4.76 9.53
CA PHE A 109 -3.16 3.61 8.65
C PHE A 109 -1.67 3.50 8.33
N SER A 110 -1.06 4.48 7.66
CA SER A 110 0.36 4.47 7.31
C SER A 110 1.31 4.30 8.50
N MET A 111 0.99 4.82 9.69
CA MET A 111 1.81 4.64 10.89
C MET A 111 1.71 3.22 11.43
N ALA A 112 0.52 2.62 11.43
CA ALA A 112 0.37 1.20 11.75
C ALA A 112 1.16 0.32 10.77
N HIS A 113 1.36 0.79 9.53
CA HIS A 113 2.16 0.13 8.51
C HIS A 113 3.67 0.31 8.69
N LEU A 114 4.17 1.22 9.54
CA LEU A 114 5.60 1.49 9.72
C LEU A 114 6.18 0.87 11.01
N GLY A 115 5.43 -0.05 11.64
CA GLY A 115 5.72 -0.59 12.96
C GLY A 115 5.15 0.29 14.08
N ILE A 116 4.54 -0.35 15.08
CA ILE A 116 3.79 0.34 16.15
C ILE A 116 4.77 1.13 17.04
N LYS A 117 4.94 2.43 16.77
CA LYS A 117 5.55 3.35 17.74
C LYS A 117 4.63 3.48 18.96
N SER A 118 5.23 3.66 20.14
CA SER A 118 4.53 4.02 21.40
C SER A 118 3.67 5.30 21.28
N GLU A 119 3.91 6.10 20.23
CA GLU A 119 3.13 7.26 19.84
C GLU A 119 1.70 6.91 19.37
N ILE A 120 1.48 5.76 18.72
CA ILE A 120 0.14 5.28 18.33
C ILE A 120 -0.69 4.99 19.58
N ASN A 121 -0.08 4.34 20.58
CA ASN A 121 -0.72 4.10 21.88
C ASN A 121 -1.05 5.42 22.59
N ALA A 122 -0.21 6.45 22.46
CA ALA A 122 -0.47 7.78 23.00
C ALA A 122 -1.60 8.52 22.25
N LEU A 123 -1.69 8.38 20.93
CA LEU A 123 -2.76 8.94 20.08
C LEU A 123 -4.13 8.30 20.39
N CYS A 124 -4.17 6.99 20.67
CA CYS A 124 -5.38 6.25 21.04
C CYS A 124 -5.88 6.52 22.48
N THR A 125 -5.16 7.29 23.30
CA THR A 125 -5.66 7.63 24.65
C THR A 125 -6.76 8.70 24.60
N GLU A 126 -7.84 8.46 25.36
CA GLU A 126 -9.06 9.30 25.43
C GLU A 126 -8.77 10.80 25.71
N LYS A 127 -7.65 11.08 26.38
CA LYS A 127 -7.22 12.43 26.78
C LYS A 127 -6.75 13.28 25.60
N ASN A 128 -6.20 12.66 24.55
CA ASN A 128 -5.70 13.36 23.36
C ASN A 128 -6.80 13.58 22.33
N MET A 129 -7.75 12.65 22.19
CA MET A 129 -8.93 12.79 21.31
C MET A 129 -9.76 14.04 21.64
N LYS A 130 -9.98 14.34 22.93
CA LYS A 130 -10.63 15.60 23.37
C LYS A 130 -9.83 16.85 23.02
N LYS A 131 -8.49 16.77 23.09
CA LYS A 131 -7.59 17.89 22.79
C LYS A 131 -7.56 18.21 21.29
N TYR A 132 -7.57 17.19 20.44
CA TYR A 132 -7.67 17.35 18.98
C TYR A 132 -9.07 17.77 18.52
N PHE A 133 -10.13 17.34 19.19
CA PHE A 133 -11.49 17.86 18.94
C PHE A 133 -11.62 19.36 19.24
N ILE A 134 -10.97 19.83 20.32
CA ILE A 134 -10.88 21.27 20.64
C ILE A 134 -9.98 22.02 19.65
N LEU A 135 -8.90 21.41 19.18
CA LEU A 135 -8.00 21.97 18.18
C LEU A 135 -8.66 22.05 16.78
N PHE A 136 -9.49 21.09 16.43
CA PHE A 136 -10.32 21.06 15.21
C PHE A 136 -11.30 22.23 15.17
N CYS A 137 -11.87 22.61 16.32
CA CYS A 137 -12.71 23.81 16.45
C CYS A 137 -11.92 25.14 16.35
N LEU A 138 -10.60 25.12 16.59
CA LEU A 138 -9.74 26.31 16.58
C LEU A 138 -9.02 26.54 15.24
N LEU A 139 -8.93 25.55 14.36
CA LEU A 139 -8.16 25.61 13.11
C LEU A 139 -8.96 26.03 11.86
N LEU A 140 -10.17 26.55 12.02
CA LEU A 140 -10.98 27.09 10.90
C LEU A 140 -10.42 28.37 10.23
N GLY A 141 -9.19 28.79 10.57
CA GLY A 141 -8.56 29.94 9.93
C GLY A 141 -7.05 29.84 10.00
N ASN A 142 -6.44 29.32 8.92
CA ASN A 142 -5.21 29.81 8.29
C ASN A 142 -4.61 28.71 7.40
N ASN A 143 -5.01 28.67 6.13
CA ASN A 143 -4.18 28.05 5.10
C ASN A 143 -3.30 29.14 4.50
N CYS A 144 -2.13 29.36 5.10
CA CYS A 144 -1.05 30.06 4.43
C CYS A 144 -0.38 29.05 3.50
N TYR A 145 -0.78 29.05 2.23
CA TYR A 145 -0.08 28.32 1.18
C TYR A 145 1.24 29.06 0.92
N ALA A 146 2.30 28.69 1.62
CA ALA A 146 3.63 28.92 1.09
C ALA A 146 3.77 28.07 -0.19
N LEU A 147 4.34 28.66 -1.26
CA LEU A 147 4.79 27.90 -2.43
C LEU A 147 5.92 26.98 -1.98
N ALA A 148 5.56 25.83 -1.45
CA ALA A 148 6.50 24.88 -0.88
C ALA A 148 7.19 24.11 -2.01
N ASN A 149 8.51 24.12 -1.98
CA ASN A 149 9.37 23.26 -2.78
C ASN A 149 9.14 21.82 -2.31
N GLU A 150 8.25 21.08 -2.99
CA GLU A 150 7.75 19.78 -2.55
C GLU A 150 8.12 18.66 -3.54
N LEU A 151 8.14 17.43 -3.02
CA LEU A 151 8.23 16.18 -3.78
C LEU A 151 7.09 15.27 -3.32
N ASN A 152 6.22 14.89 -4.24
CA ASN A 152 5.16 13.91 -3.97
C ASN A 152 5.67 12.50 -4.28
N LEU A 153 5.92 11.69 -3.25
CA LEU A 153 6.46 10.34 -3.36
C LEU A 153 5.37 9.30 -3.10
N TYR A 154 5.25 8.30 -3.97
CA TYR A 154 4.37 7.16 -3.80
C TYR A 154 5.14 5.84 -3.80
N ILE A 155 5.24 5.15 -2.67
CA ILE A 155 6.14 4.01 -2.48
C ILE A 155 5.48 2.90 -1.65
N TRP A 156 5.99 1.68 -1.71
CA TRP A 156 5.60 0.60 -0.80
C TRP A 156 5.71 1.02 0.67
N SER A 157 4.83 0.48 1.52
CA SER A 157 4.98 0.61 2.98
C SER A 157 6.34 0.07 3.44
N GLU A 158 6.95 0.71 4.43
CA GLU A 158 8.23 0.28 5.07
C GLU A 158 9.48 0.33 4.18
N TYR A 159 9.40 0.77 2.92
CA TYR A 159 10.54 0.82 2.00
C TYR A 159 11.50 1.99 2.25
N LEU A 160 11.09 2.97 3.05
CA LEU A 160 11.85 4.19 3.27
C LEU A 160 11.78 4.60 4.74
N PRO A 161 12.88 4.47 5.49
CA PRO A 161 12.96 4.94 6.87
C PRO A 161 12.73 6.46 6.99
N GLU A 162 12.01 6.89 8.03
CA GLU A 162 11.63 8.30 8.24
C GLU A 162 12.83 9.24 8.36
N ASN A 163 13.90 8.79 9.01
CA ASN A 163 15.12 9.59 9.17
C ASN A 163 15.82 9.91 7.84
N ILE A 164 15.66 9.07 6.81
CA ILE A 164 16.17 9.32 5.45
C ILE A 164 15.40 10.47 4.80
N ILE A 165 14.09 10.54 5.01
CA ILE A 165 13.22 11.62 4.53
C ILE A 165 13.58 12.95 5.19
N GLU A 166 13.75 12.93 6.52
CA GLU A 166 14.19 14.11 7.28
C GLU A 166 15.55 14.62 6.81
N ARG A 167 16.50 13.71 6.55
CA ARG A 167 17.84 14.06 6.10
C ARG A 167 17.82 14.67 4.70
N PHE A 168 17.05 14.11 3.76
CA PHE A 168 16.84 14.71 2.44
C PHE A 168 16.24 16.12 2.54
N THR A 169 15.20 16.28 3.36
CA THR A 169 14.51 17.56 3.56
C THR A 169 15.47 18.60 4.14
N LYS A 170 16.32 18.21 5.09
CA LYS A 170 17.33 19.07 5.69
C LYS A 170 18.46 19.46 4.72
N GLU A 171 18.89 18.54 3.86
CA GLU A 171 19.95 18.79 2.87
C GLU A 171 19.50 19.71 1.73
N THR A 172 18.24 19.59 1.31
CA THR A 172 17.76 20.21 0.07
C THR A 172 16.73 21.32 0.28
N GLY A 173 16.10 21.38 1.46
CA GLY A 173 14.93 22.21 1.72
C GLY A 173 13.67 21.76 0.95
N ILE A 174 13.69 20.57 0.33
CA ILE A 174 12.52 20.00 -0.37
C ILE A 174 11.72 19.18 0.63
N LYS A 175 10.45 19.54 0.84
CA LYS A 175 9.54 18.74 1.67
C LYS A 175 9.05 17.52 0.88
N VAL A 176 9.17 16.32 1.45
CA VAL A 176 8.63 15.09 0.84
C VAL A 176 7.24 14.82 1.39
N ASN A 177 6.24 14.83 0.51
CA ASN A 177 4.89 14.36 0.82
C ASN A 177 4.84 12.86 0.49
N LEU A 178 4.97 12.02 1.50
CA LEU A 178 4.99 10.56 1.36
C LEU A 178 3.56 10.01 1.30
N SER A 179 3.29 9.14 0.35
CA SER A 179 2.13 8.27 0.31
C SER A 179 2.58 6.83 0.14
N THR A 180 1.84 5.90 0.77
CA THR A 180 2.15 4.47 0.71
C THR A 180 1.04 3.65 0.05
N TYR A 181 1.41 2.48 -0.47
CA TYR A 181 0.49 1.47 -1.00
C TYR A 181 0.97 0.06 -0.63
N ASP A 182 0.09 -0.91 -0.84
CA ASP A 182 0.21 -2.32 -0.44
C ASP A 182 0.14 -3.30 -1.63
N SER A 183 -0.11 -2.80 -2.84
CA SER A 183 -0.28 -3.57 -4.06
C SER A 183 0.06 -2.74 -5.28
N ASN A 184 0.63 -3.38 -6.30
CA ASN A 184 0.94 -2.70 -7.54
C ASN A 184 -0.33 -2.25 -8.29
N GLU A 185 -1.45 -2.95 -8.12
CA GLU A 185 -2.75 -2.61 -8.69
C GLU A 185 -3.27 -1.28 -8.15
N SER A 186 -3.12 -1.05 -6.83
CA SER A 186 -3.49 0.21 -6.18
C SER A 186 -2.60 1.35 -6.67
N LEU A 187 -1.28 1.11 -6.74
CA LEU A 187 -0.32 2.04 -7.32
C LEU A 187 -0.73 2.45 -8.74
N TYR A 188 -0.88 1.47 -9.63
CA TYR A 188 -1.21 1.67 -11.04
C TYR A 188 -2.53 2.39 -11.22
N THR A 189 -3.58 1.96 -10.51
CA THR A 189 -4.91 2.58 -10.60
C THR A 189 -4.84 4.04 -10.21
N LYS A 190 -4.16 4.37 -9.11
CA LYS A 190 -4.02 5.74 -8.62
C LYS A 190 -3.20 6.60 -9.60
N ILE A 191 -2.06 6.10 -10.10
CA ILE A 191 -1.24 6.83 -11.09
C ILE A 191 -2.01 7.07 -12.39
N LYS A 192 -2.66 6.04 -12.94
CA LYS A 192 -3.44 6.14 -14.18
C LYS A 192 -4.58 7.15 -14.08
N LEU A 193 -5.31 7.13 -12.96
CA LEU A 193 -6.40 8.08 -12.72
C LEU A 193 -5.91 9.51 -12.50
N LEU A 194 -4.68 9.70 -12.02
CA LEU A 194 -4.07 11.01 -11.79
C LEU A 194 -3.16 11.49 -12.92
N HIS A 195 -2.99 10.71 -13.98
CA HIS A 195 -2.04 10.99 -15.07
C HIS A 195 -2.20 12.39 -15.71
N ASN A 196 -3.42 12.93 -15.74
CA ASN A 196 -3.71 14.27 -16.27
C ASN A 196 -4.09 15.28 -15.16
N SER A 197 -3.97 14.89 -13.90
CA SER A 197 -4.40 15.68 -12.76
C SER A 197 -3.27 16.53 -12.19
N LYS A 198 -3.61 17.71 -11.68
CA LYS A 198 -2.70 18.57 -10.93
C LYS A 198 -2.28 17.98 -9.57
N SER A 199 -2.90 16.88 -9.14
CA SER A 199 -2.68 16.20 -7.86
C SER A 199 -1.89 14.89 -7.99
N GLY A 200 -1.13 14.70 -9.07
CA GLY A 200 -0.30 13.51 -9.30
C GLY A 200 0.95 13.42 -8.41
N TYR A 201 1.65 12.29 -8.52
CA TYR A 201 2.89 11.99 -7.81
C TYR A 201 4.10 12.27 -8.70
N ASP A 202 5.17 12.80 -8.13
CA ASP A 202 6.40 13.15 -8.85
C ASP A 202 7.35 11.95 -8.98
N LEU A 203 7.30 11.00 -8.04
CA LEU A 203 8.08 9.77 -8.04
C LEU A 203 7.25 8.60 -7.53
N ALA A 204 7.41 7.44 -8.16
CA ALA A 204 6.73 6.20 -7.79
C ALA A 204 7.70 5.00 -7.79
N VAL A 205 7.32 3.88 -7.16
CA VAL A 205 8.20 2.69 -7.03
C VAL A 205 7.52 1.35 -7.41
N PRO A 206 7.08 1.18 -8.68
CA PRO A 206 6.48 -0.09 -9.13
C PRO A 206 7.48 -1.25 -9.16
N SER A 207 6.93 -2.48 -9.10
CA SER A 207 7.67 -3.70 -9.42
C SER A 207 7.90 -3.86 -10.93
N THR A 208 8.91 -4.66 -11.30
CA THR A 208 9.36 -4.95 -12.69
C THR A 208 8.23 -5.04 -13.73
N TYR A 209 7.22 -5.88 -13.48
CA TYR A 209 6.16 -6.14 -14.45
C TYR A 209 5.20 -4.95 -14.63
N PHE A 210 5.02 -4.11 -13.60
CA PHE A 210 4.26 -2.87 -13.72
C PHE A 210 5.05 -1.75 -14.39
N VAL A 211 6.39 -1.74 -14.32
CA VAL A 211 7.21 -0.84 -15.14
C VAL A 211 6.92 -1.05 -16.62
N SER A 212 6.92 -2.30 -17.08
CA SER A 212 6.61 -2.65 -18.49
C SER A 212 5.23 -2.15 -18.90
N LYS A 213 4.20 -2.51 -18.11
CA LYS A 213 2.81 -2.10 -18.37
C LYS A 213 2.63 -0.58 -18.39
N MET A 214 3.17 0.13 -17.39
CA MET A 214 3.03 1.57 -17.29
C MET A 214 3.77 2.30 -18.41
N ARG A 215 4.94 1.78 -18.84
CA ARG A 215 5.67 2.27 -20.01
C ARG A 215 4.83 2.12 -21.28
N ASP A 216 4.28 0.93 -21.52
CA ASP A 216 3.54 0.63 -22.75
C ASP A 216 2.24 1.45 -22.85
N GLU A 217 1.66 1.83 -21.71
CA GLU A 217 0.51 2.75 -21.63
C GLU A 217 0.89 4.25 -21.65
N GLY A 218 2.18 4.59 -21.75
CA GLY A 218 2.66 5.97 -21.77
C GLY A 218 2.54 6.72 -20.44
N LEU A 219 2.39 5.99 -19.33
CA LEU A 219 2.25 6.56 -17.98
C LEU A 219 3.58 6.95 -17.33
N LEU A 220 4.72 6.61 -17.95
CA LEU A 220 6.07 6.91 -17.45
C LEU A 220 6.82 7.85 -18.40
N MET A 221 7.57 8.77 -17.82
CA MET A 221 8.51 9.63 -18.54
C MET A 221 9.82 8.89 -18.82
N GLU A 222 10.40 9.07 -20.02
CA GLU A 222 11.79 8.65 -20.27
C GLU A 222 12.75 9.48 -19.39
N LEU A 223 13.60 8.79 -18.64
CA LEU A 223 14.58 9.37 -17.74
C LEU A 223 15.76 9.96 -18.52
N ASP A 224 16.16 11.17 -18.14
CA ASP A 224 17.41 11.78 -18.54
C ASP A 224 18.53 11.22 -17.66
N MET A 225 19.15 10.14 -18.15
CA MET A 225 20.24 9.45 -17.45
C MET A 225 21.45 10.34 -17.20
N SER A 226 21.59 11.47 -17.91
CA SER A 226 22.68 12.43 -17.66
C SER A 226 22.50 13.21 -16.36
N LYS A 227 21.28 13.21 -15.79
CA LYS A 227 20.97 13.81 -14.49
C LYS A 227 21.11 12.84 -13.32
N ILE A 228 21.54 11.60 -13.56
CA ILE A 228 21.64 10.54 -12.53
C ILE A 228 23.10 10.14 -12.34
N ASP A 229 23.76 10.78 -11.37
CA ASP A 229 25.22 10.69 -11.19
C ASP A 229 25.68 9.28 -10.73
N ASN A 230 24.85 8.63 -9.92
CA ASN A 230 25.18 7.38 -9.23
C ASN A 230 24.60 6.13 -9.91
N PHE A 231 24.10 6.24 -11.15
CA PHE A 231 23.57 5.07 -11.86
C PHE A 231 24.64 4.00 -12.11
N LYS A 232 25.90 4.41 -12.29
CA LYS A 232 27.07 3.53 -12.44
C LYS A 232 27.30 2.59 -11.24
N ASP A 233 26.73 2.91 -10.08
CA ASP A 233 26.89 2.12 -8.85
C ASP A 233 25.80 1.04 -8.72
N ILE A 234 24.81 1.02 -9.62
CA ILE A 234 23.79 -0.03 -9.68
C ILE A 234 24.40 -1.34 -10.20
N ASP A 235 23.97 -2.47 -9.64
CA ASP A 235 24.36 -3.79 -10.13
C ASP A 235 23.88 -4.03 -11.56
N GLU A 236 24.83 -4.23 -12.46
CA GLU A 236 24.61 -4.48 -13.88
C GLU A 236 23.65 -5.66 -14.12
N ASN A 237 23.62 -6.66 -13.22
CA ASN A 237 22.71 -7.80 -13.31
C ASN A 237 21.23 -7.43 -13.13
N LEU A 238 20.93 -6.25 -12.57
CA LEU A 238 19.58 -5.72 -12.37
C LEU A 238 19.22 -4.63 -13.39
N THR A 239 20.15 -4.30 -14.29
CA THR A 239 19.96 -3.30 -15.34
C THR A 239 19.68 -3.95 -16.70
N ASN A 240 19.19 -3.15 -17.65
CA ASN A 240 18.92 -3.55 -19.03
C ASN A 240 18.05 -4.80 -19.16
N GLN A 241 17.07 -4.93 -18.26
CA GLN A 241 16.12 -6.02 -18.22
C GLN A 241 15.07 -5.86 -19.32
N THR A 242 14.38 -6.95 -19.66
CA THR A 242 13.36 -6.97 -20.73
C THR A 242 12.19 -6.02 -20.44
N TYR A 243 11.86 -5.79 -19.18
CA TYR A 243 10.81 -4.86 -18.76
C TYR A 243 11.19 -3.38 -18.94
N ASP A 244 12.49 -3.04 -19.00
CA ASP A 244 12.98 -1.69 -19.32
C ASP A 244 14.37 -1.72 -19.98
N PRO A 245 14.41 -1.96 -21.30
CA PRO A 245 15.67 -2.01 -22.04
C PRO A 245 16.43 -0.68 -21.93
N LYS A 246 17.70 -0.77 -21.56
CA LYS A 246 18.62 0.36 -21.28
C LYS A 246 18.21 1.26 -20.10
N ASN A 247 17.31 0.80 -19.22
CA ASN A 247 16.83 1.57 -18.06
C ASN A 247 16.31 2.97 -18.45
N LYS A 248 15.51 3.02 -19.51
CA LYS A 248 14.99 4.28 -20.04
C LYS A 248 13.93 4.91 -19.15
N TYR A 249 13.24 4.11 -18.34
CA TYR A 249 12.08 4.55 -17.58
C TYR A 249 12.22 4.29 -16.07
N SER A 250 13.13 3.39 -15.68
CA SER A 250 13.23 2.94 -14.30
C SER A 250 14.68 2.73 -13.83
N ILE A 251 14.88 3.03 -12.54
CA ILE A 251 16.14 2.82 -11.83
C ILE A 251 15.92 1.76 -10.74
N PRO A 252 16.62 0.62 -10.77
CA PRO A 252 16.54 -0.37 -9.70
C PRO A 252 16.80 0.25 -8.33
N TYR A 253 15.89 0.02 -7.38
CA TYR A 253 15.98 0.55 -6.01
C TYR A 253 16.35 -0.56 -5.03
N LEU A 254 15.42 -1.50 -4.88
CA LEU A 254 15.52 -2.65 -4.01
C LEU A 254 15.13 -3.90 -4.80
N TRP A 255 15.72 -5.02 -4.41
CA TRP A 255 15.31 -6.31 -4.90
C TRP A 255 15.18 -7.27 -3.73
N GLY A 256 14.48 -8.36 -3.98
CA GLY A 256 14.24 -9.35 -2.94
C GLY A 256 13.68 -10.63 -3.51
N SER A 257 13.19 -11.44 -2.58
CA SER A 257 12.56 -12.70 -2.90
C SER A 257 11.29 -12.92 -2.10
N THR A 258 10.38 -13.66 -2.69
CA THR A 258 9.22 -14.24 -2.01
C THR A 258 9.41 -15.75 -1.94
N ALA A 259 9.40 -16.30 -0.72
CA ALA A 259 9.67 -17.71 -0.43
C ALA A 259 9.01 -18.12 0.89
N LEU A 260 9.46 -19.23 1.49
CA LEU A 260 8.85 -19.79 2.69
C LEU A 260 9.31 -19.05 3.94
N CYS A 261 8.37 -18.56 4.74
CA CYS A 261 8.60 -18.04 6.08
C CYS A 261 7.92 -18.94 7.10
N TYR A 262 8.63 -19.30 8.17
CA TYR A 262 8.11 -20.24 9.17
C TYR A 262 8.66 -19.96 10.56
N ASN A 263 7.93 -20.42 11.58
CA ASN A 263 8.35 -20.35 12.96
C ASN A 263 8.97 -21.69 13.39
N ALA A 264 10.30 -21.71 13.55
CA ALA A 264 11.10 -22.89 13.88
C ALA A 264 10.80 -23.47 15.28
N LYS A 265 10.09 -22.73 16.15
CA LYS A 265 9.52 -23.27 17.39
C LYS A 265 8.54 -24.41 17.11
N TYR A 266 7.75 -24.28 16.05
CA TYR A 266 6.65 -25.19 15.69
C TYR A 266 6.96 -26.10 14.50
N VAL A 267 7.74 -25.62 13.54
CA VAL A 267 8.14 -26.40 12.35
C VAL A 267 9.54 -26.98 12.60
N LYS A 268 9.61 -28.31 12.78
CA LYS A 268 10.86 -29.02 13.11
C LYS A 268 11.46 -29.80 11.95
N GLU A 269 10.69 -30.05 10.92
CA GLU A 269 11.17 -30.70 9.70
C GLU A 269 11.87 -29.72 8.76
N THR A 270 12.49 -30.26 7.72
CA THR A 270 13.15 -29.48 6.68
C THR A 270 12.11 -28.70 5.87
N VAL A 271 12.36 -27.40 5.70
CA VAL A 271 11.53 -26.49 4.90
C VAL A 271 12.33 -26.15 3.63
N ASP A 272 12.13 -26.92 2.56
CA ASP A 272 12.89 -26.78 1.30
C ASP A 272 12.02 -26.90 0.04
N SER A 273 10.68 -26.90 0.18
CA SER A 273 9.76 -27.07 -0.95
C SER A 273 8.43 -26.43 -0.64
N PHE A 274 7.81 -25.79 -1.63
CA PHE A 274 6.46 -25.23 -1.48
C PHE A 274 5.39 -26.30 -1.17
N ASN A 275 5.68 -27.59 -1.38
CA ASN A 275 4.76 -28.68 -1.03
C ASN A 275 4.40 -28.72 0.45
N ILE A 276 5.26 -28.19 1.33
CA ILE A 276 4.98 -28.13 2.78
C ILE A 276 3.69 -27.36 3.09
N LEU A 277 3.31 -26.40 2.24
CA LEU A 277 2.08 -25.62 2.40
C LEU A 277 0.81 -26.49 2.29
N PHE A 278 0.87 -27.62 1.59
CA PHE A 278 -0.26 -28.51 1.39
C PHE A 278 -0.47 -29.51 2.54
N ASP A 279 0.45 -29.55 3.51
CA ASP A 279 0.36 -30.47 4.63
C ASP A 279 -0.78 -30.08 5.58
N GLN A 280 -1.69 -31.02 5.82
CA GLN A 280 -2.85 -30.86 6.69
C GLN A 280 -2.48 -30.54 8.14
N LYS A 281 -1.26 -30.86 8.60
CA LYS A 281 -0.80 -30.47 9.95
C LYS A 281 -0.73 -28.95 10.15
N TYR A 282 -0.67 -28.19 9.06
CA TYR A 282 -0.65 -26.72 9.05
C TYR A 282 -1.99 -26.09 8.67
N ALA A 283 -3.07 -26.88 8.65
CA ALA A 283 -4.39 -26.37 8.33
C ALA A 283 -4.79 -25.18 9.22
N HIS A 284 -5.34 -24.13 8.60
CA HIS A 284 -5.68 -22.85 9.23
C HIS A 284 -4.54 -22.16 9.97
N LYS A 285 -3.28 -22.39 9.57
CA LYS A 285 -2.11 -21.70 10.14
C LYS A 285 -1.15 -21.17 9.08
N ILE A 286 -1.58 -21.18 7.81
CA ILE A 286 -0.80 -20.69 6.68
C ILE A 286 -1.18 -19.27 6.31
N LEU A 287 -0.17 -18.45 6.05
CA LEU A 287 -0.31 -17.17 5.37
C LEU A 287 0.15 -17.31 3.92
N LEU A 288 -0.66 -16.80 3.00
CA LEU A 288 -0.22 -16.52 1.63
C LEU A 288 -0.23 -15.00 1.43
N THR A 289 0.63 -14.50 0.55
CA THR A 289 0.55 -13.10 0.12
C THR A 289 -0.77 -12.88 -0.64
N ASP A 290 -1.39 -11.71 -0.48
CA ASP A 290 -2.57 -11.31 -1.29
C ASP A 290 -2.10 -10.73 -2.62
N ASP A 291 -1.27 -11.50 -3.34
CA ASP A 291 -0.74 -11.17 -4.66
C ASP A 291 -1.04 -12.31 -5.64
N VAL A 292 -1.75 -11.95 -6.72
CA VAL A 292 -2.20 -12.90 -7.74
C VAL A 292 -1.03 -13.63 -8.38
N ARG A 293 0.01 -12.88 -8.77
CA ARG A 293 1.13 -13.42 -9.52
C ARG A 293 2.00 -14.27 -8.63
N GLU A 294 2.21 -13.90 -7.38
CA GLU A 294 3.01 -14.69 -6.44
C GLU A 294 2.36 -16.03 -6.10
N VAL A 295 1.06 -16.04 -5.76
CA VAL A 295 0.38 -17.28 -5.36
C VAL A 295 0.29 -18.26 -6.54
N PHE A 296 0.03 -17.77 -7.75
CA PHE A 296 0.06 -18.63 -8.93
C PHE A 296 1.47 -19.09 -9.31
N HIS A 297 2.49 -18.24 -9.15
CA HIS A 297 3.88 -18.62 -9.39
C HIS A 297 4.25 -19.87 -8.59
N ILE A 298 3.85 -19.93 -7.30
CA ILE A 298 4.11 -21.10 -6.44
C ILE A 298 3.51 -22.37 -7.02
N ALA A 299 2.24 -22.33 -7.41
CA ALA A 299 1.56 -23.49 -7.96
C ALA A 299 2.11 -23.92 -9.33
N LEU A 300 2.47 -22.96 -10.18
CA LEU A 300 3.10 -23.21 -11.47
C LEU A 300 4.46 -23.89 -11.30
N LYS A 301 5.31 -23.39 -10.39
CA LYS A 301 6.61 -23.98 -10.08
C LYS A 301 6.48 -25.41 -9.54
N LEU A 302 5.50 -25.66 -8.68
CA LEU A 302 5.19 -27.03 -8.19
C LEU A 302 4.75 -27.99 -9.29
N LEU A 303 4.13 -27.48 -10.36
CA LEU A 303 3.74 -28.25 -11.54
C LEU A 303 4.85 -28.37 -12.58
N GLY A 304 6.01 -27.73 -12.35
CA GLY A 304 7.16 -27.73 -13.27
C GLY A 304 7.06 -26.70 -14.39
N TYR A 305 6.13 -25.76 -14.31
CA TYR A 305 6.00 -24.65 -15.25
C TYR A 305 6.77 -23.41 -14.78
N SER A 306 6.97 -22.47 -15.70
CA SER A 306 7.51 -21.14 -15.37
C SER A 306 6.48 -20.35 -14.54
N GLY A 307 6.95 -19.53 -13.59
CA GLY A 307 6.09 -18.59 -12.89
C GLY A 307 5.55 -17.44 -13.75
N ASN A 308 6.01 -17.36 -15.00
CA ASN A 308 5.60 -16.40 -16.02
C ASN A 308 4.83 -17.07 -17.18
N ASP A 309 4.28 -18.26 -16.96
CA ASP A 309 3.52 -18.96 -18.00
C ASP A 309 2.33 -18.13 -18.50
N THR A 310 2.02 -18.23 -19.78
CA THR A 310 0.91 -17.52 -20.44
C THR A 310 -0.12 -18.49 -21.01
N ASN A 311 0.10 -19.81 -20.86
CA ASN A 311 -0.82 -20.84 -21.29
C ASN A 311 -1.99 -20.99 -20.31
N GLU A 312 -3.21 -20.73 -20.78
CA GLU A 312 -4.44 -20.83 -19.98
C GLU A 312 -4.61 -22.20 -19.31
N GLU A 313 -4.24 -23.30 -19.98
CA GLU A 313 -4.39 -24.64 -19.41
C GLU A 313 -3.41 -24.87 -18.25
N HIS A 314 -2.19 -24.35 -18.33
CA HIS A 314 -1.23 -24.43 -17.22
C HIS A 314 -1.69 -23.57 -16.03
N ILE A 315 -2.20 -22.37 -16.29
CA ILE A 315 -2.75 -21.46 -15.27
C ILE A 315 -3.95 -22.10 -14.59
N LYS A 316 -4.84 -22.74 -15.36
CA LYS A 316 -5.98 -23.49 -14.82
C LYS A 316 -5.54 -24.66 -13.93
N GLN A 317 -4.53 -25.42 -14.35
CA GLN A 317 -3.96 -26.49 -13.52
C GLN A 317 -3.39 -25.95 -12.20
N ALA A 318 -2.71 -24.79 -12.25
CA ALA A 318 -2.23 -24.11 -11.05
C ALA A 318 -3.39 -23.70 -10.13
N TYR A 319 -4.49 -23.17 -10.68
CA TYR A 319 -5.71 -22.88 -9.92
C TYR A 319 -6.30 -24.13 -9.25
N GLU A 320 -6.47 -25.24 -9.97
CA GLU A 320 -6.99 -26.49 -9.39
C GLU A 320 -6.08 -27.01 -8.27
N LYS A 321 -4.76 -26.87 -8.42
CA LYS A 321 -3.80 -27.16 -7.34
C LYS A 321 -4.02 -26.24 -6.14
N LEU A 322 -4.12 -24.92 -6.35
CA LEU A 322 -4.34 -23.93 -5.29
C LEU A 322 -5.65 -24.15 -4.52
N LYS A 323 -6.73 -24.62 -5.17
CA LYS A 323 -7.97 -24.98 -4.47
C LYS A 323 -7.76 -25.99 -3.36
N THR A 324 -6.80 -26.91 -3.53
CA THR A 324 -6.46 -27.89 -2.49
C THR A 324 -5.62 -27.30 -1.35
N LEU A 325 -4.97 -26.15 -1.59
CA LEU A 325 -4.19 -25.41 -0.59
C LEU A 325 -5.05 -24.48 0.26
N VAL A 326 -6.05 -23.82 -0.34
CA VAL A 326 -6.89 -22.81 0.33
C VAL A 326 -7.45 -23.26 1.69
N PRO A 327 -7.91 -24.52 1.89
CA PRO A 327 -8.34 -24.99 3.20
C PRO A 327 -7.28 -24.86 4.31
N ASN A 328 -5.99 -24.88 3.96
CA ASN A 328 -4.91 -24.70 4.93
C ASN A 328 -4.62 -23.22 5.23
N VAL A 329 -5.05 -22.31 4.37
CA VAL A 329 -4.80 -20.88 4.45
C VAL A 329 -5.71 -20.26 5.52
N LYS A 330 -5.11 -19.52 6.45
CA LYS A 330 -5.83 -18.73 7.45
C LYS A 330 -6.13 -17.32 6.94
N ILE A 331 -5.16 -16.71 6.26
CA ILE A 331 -5.26 -15.34 5.78
C ILE A 331 -4.43 -15.15 4.51
N PHE A 332 -4.95 -14.32 3.60
CA PHE A 332 -4.19 -13.70 2.53
C PHE A 332 -3.78 -12.32 3.02
N ASN A 333 -2.49 -12.04 3.09
CA ASN A 333 -2.00 -10.78 3.64
C ASN A 333 -0.71 -10.34 2.96
N SER A 334 -0.75 -9.19 2.27
CA SER A 334 0.43 -8.46 1.81
C SER A 334 0.72 -7.23 2.69
N PHE A 335 -0.11 -7.01 3.71
CA PHE A 335 -0.03 -5.87 4.61
C PHE A 335 0.64 -6.24 5.95
N SER A 336 1.90 -5.82 6.12
CA SER A 336 2.75 -6.07 7.30
C SER A 336 2.64 -7.53 7.82
N PRO A 337 2.83 -8.54 6.95
CA PRO A 337 2.64 -9.95 7.28
C PRO A 337 3.52 -10.41 8.47
N LYS A 338 4.65 -9.74 8.75
CA LYS A 338 5.50 -10.04 9.91
C LYS A 338 4.75 -10.11 11.24
N LEU A 339 3.75 -9.25 11.47
CA LEU A 339 3.01 -9.20 12.74
C LEU A 339 2.26 -10.50 13.01
N ASN A 340 1.72 -11.16 11.98
CA ASN A 340 1.03 -12.44 12.14
C ASN A 340 1.99 -13.55 12.61
N TYR A 341 3.26 -13.51 12.20
CA TYR A 341 4.28 -14.45 12.65
C TYR A 341 4.81 -14.11 14.05
N ILE A 342 5.04 -12.82 14.34
CA ILE A 342 5.51 -12.35 15.66
C ILE A 342 4.49 -12.68 16.75
N ASN A 343 3.20 -12.47 16.49
CA ASN A 343 2.10 -12.81 17.39
C ASN A 343 1.79 -14.31 17.45
N GLU A 344 2.55 -15.14 16.74
CA GLU A 344 2.39 -16.60 16.63
C GLU A 344 0.99 -17.03 16.13
N GLU A 345 0.28 -16.16 15.41
CA GLU A 345 -1.02 -16.47 14.80
C GLU A 345 -0.89 -17.32 13.53
N ILE A 346 0.26 -17.21 12.88
CA ILE A 346 0.70 -17.93 11.68
C ILE A 346 2.04 -18.60 12.01
N ILE A 347 2.22 -19.84 11.55
CA ILE A 347 3.44 -20.63 11.84
C ILE A 347 4.25 -20.98 10.59
N LEU A 348 3.64 -20.89 9.42
CA LEU A 348 4.23 -21.22 8.12
C LEU A 348 3.52 -20.39 7.07
N GLY A 349 4.20 -20.04 6.00
CA GLY A 349 3.55 -19.42 4.86
C GLY A 349 4.55 -18.91 3.85
N VAL A 350 4.07 -18.02 3.01
CA VAL A 350 4.82 -17.35 1.96
C VAL A 350 4.97 -15.89 2.36
N ASN A 351 6.20 -15.37 2.31
CA ASN A 351 6.44 -13.99 2.67
C ASN A 351 7.64 -13.41 1.91
N HIS A 352 7.73 -12.08 1.88
CA HIS A 352 8.89 -11.34 1.40
C HIS A 352 10.06 -11.51 2.37
N ASN A 353 11.27 -11.53 1.82
CA ASN A 353 12.47 -11.78 2.62
C ASN A 353 12.76 -10.68 3.66
N GLY A 354 12.53 -9.41 3.32
CA GLY A 354 12.67 -8.27 4.25
C GLY A 354 11.68 -8.35 5.41
N GLU A 355 10.43 -8.75 5.15
CA GLU A 355 9.41 -8.99 6.19
C GLU A 355 9.85 -10.10 7.16
N ALA A 356 10.34 -11.22 6.62
CA ALA A 356 10.86 -12.31 7.44
C ALA A 356 12.11 -11.90 8.24
N TYR A 357 12.99 -11.07 7.65
CA TYR A 357 14.15 -10.52 8.35
C TYR A 357 13.72 -9.63 9.52
N MET A 358 12.86 -8.63 9.29
CA MET A 358 12.35 -7.74 10.35
C MET A 358 11.64 -8.55 11.43
N ALA A 359 10.83 -9.54 11.05
CA ALA A 359 10.18 -10.44 12.01
C ALA A 359 11.19 -11.20 12.87
N SER A 360 12.31 -11.65 12.27
CA SER A 360 13.37 -12.38 12.97
C SER A 360 14.15 -11.53 13.98
N LEU A 361 14.18 -10.21 13.80
CA LEU A 361 14.77 -9.28 14.77
C LEU A 361 13.95 -9.21 16.07
N GLU A 362 12.63 -9.33 15.97
CA GLU A 362 11.73 -9.34 17.14
C GLU A 362 11.52 -10.75 17.71
N ASN A 363 11.41 -11.76 16.83
CA ASN A 363 11.27 -13.16 17.21
C ASN A 363 12.28 -14.05 16.45
N PRO A 364 13.41 -14.42 17.08
CA PRO A 364 14.47 -15.20 16.44
C PRO A 364 14.07 -16.60 15.97
N ASP A 365 12.92 -17.14 16.41
CA ASP A 365 12.40 -18.42 15.90
C ASP A 365 11.83 -18.30 14.49
N ILE A 366 11.54 -17.09 14.00
CA ILE A 366 11.09 -16.87 12.63
C ILE A 366 12.27 -17.03 11.67
N LYS A 367 12.11 -17.92 10.69
CA LYS A 367 13.12 -18.30 9.71
C LYS A 367 12.56 -18.16 8.30
N TYR A 368 13.48 -18.00 7.36
CA TYR A 368 13.21 -17.91 5.94
C TYR A 368 13.92 -19.05 5.21
N ALA A 369 13.25 -19.66 4.24
CA ALA A 369 13.78 -20.77 3.48
C ALA A 369 13.43 -20.68 2.00
N TYR A 370 14.41 -21.03 1.17
CA TYR A 370 14.28 -21.07 -0.27
C TYR A 370 13.83 -22.46 -0.71
N PRO A 371 12.74 -22.56 -1.49
CA PRO A 371 12.25 -23.82 -2.01
C PRO A 371 13.10 -24.28 -3.20
N LYS A 372 13.29 -25.59 -3.33
CA LYS A 372 14.02 -26.23 -4.44
C LYS A 372 13.37 -26.03 -5.80
N GLU A 373 12.07 -25.70 -5.82
CA GLU A 373 11.37 -25.34 -7.05
C GLU A 373 11.77 -23.94 -7.58
N GLY A 374 12.48 -23.15 -6.77
CA GLY A 374 12.89 -21.79 -7.06
C GLY A 374 12.05 -20.76 -6.33
N ALA A 375 12.71 -19.73 -5.78
CA ALA A 375 12.02 -18.59 -5.19
C ALA A 375 11.54 -17.60 -6.25
N ILE A 376 10.55 -16.80 -5.88
CA ILE A 376 10.06 -15.71 -6.70
C ILE A 376 11.01 -14.53 -6.50
N LEU A 377 11.59 -14.02 -7.57
CA LEU A 377 12.48 -12.86 -7.52
C LEU A 377 11.77 -11.63 -8.10
N TRP A 378 12.05 -10.46 -7.54
CA TRP A 378 11.47 -9.21 -8.00
C TRP A 378 12.44 -8.05 -7.75
N VAL A 379 12.24 -6.99 -8.53
CA VAL A 379 12.96 -5.71 -8.40
C VAL A 379 11.93 -4.61 -8.40
N ASP A 380 11.99 -3.77 -7.38
CA ASP A 380 11.22 -2.54 -7.33
C ASP A 380 12.10 -1.38 -7.79
N SER A 381 11.54 -0.54 -8.66
CA SER A 381 12.32 0.46 -9.39
C SER A 381 11.72 1.85 -9.23
N LEU A 382 12.56 2.86 -9.03
CA LEU A 382 12.16 4.26 -9.05
C LEU A 382 11.74 4.64 -10.48
N VAL A 383 10.55 5.21 -10.62
CA VAL A 383 10.04 5.74 -11.90
C VAL A 383 9.47 7.14 -11.71
N ILE A 384 9.56 7.96 -12.77
CA ILE A 384 8.92 9.27 -12.83
C ILE A 384 7.65 9.12 -13.69
N PRO A 385 6.44 9.29 -13.13
CA PRO A 385 5.23 9.31 -13.93
C PRO A 385 5.26 10.38 -15.03
N SER A 386 4.52 10.17 -16.11
CA SER A 386 4.32 11.18 -17.14
C SER A 386 3.54 12.39 -16.58
N ASN A 387 3.77 13.57 -17.14
CA ASN A 387 3.06 14.83 -16.82
C ASN A 387 3.20 15.33 -15.36
N VAL A 388 4.33 15.07 -14.72
CA VAL A 388 4.59 15.52 -13.34
C VAL A 388 5.10 16.96 -13.26
N LYS A 389 4.91 17.60 -12.09
CA LYS A 389 5.25 19.01 -11.89
C LYS A 389 6.70 19.21 -11.44
N ASN A 390 7.18 18.38 -10.51
CA ASN A 390 8.44 18.62 -9.81
C ASN A 390 9.54 17.66 -10.29
N ILE A 391 9.75 17.55 -11.60
CA ILE A 391 10.74 16.65 -12.23
C ILE A 391 12.14 16.80 -11.62
N GLU A 392 12.60 18.04 -11.44
CA GLU A 392 13.93 18.32 -10.87
C GLU A 392 14.06 17.85 -9.41
N ASN A 393 12.97 17.91 -8.63
CA ASN A 393 12.97 17.40 -7.26
C ASN A 393 12.99 15.87 -7.25
N ALA A 394 12.33 15.22 -8.21
CA ALA A 394 12.40 13.77 -8.38
C ALA A 394 13.83 13.32 -8.70
N TYR A 395 14.53 13.96 -9.63
CA TYR A 395 15.95 13.64 -9.92
C TYR A 395 16.86 13.85 -8.71
N LYS A 396 16.68 14.94 -7.95
CA LYS A 396 17.44 15.15 -6.71
C LYS A 396 17.22 14.03 -5.69
N PHE A 397 15.98 13.57 -5.56
CA PHE A 397 15.65 12.49 -4.64
C PHE A 397 16.18 11.14 -5.12
N ILE A 398 16.10 10.83 -6.42
CA ILE A 398 16.73 9.64 -7.02
C ILE A 398 18.22 9.65 -6.71
N ASN A 399 18.96 10.72 -7.02
CA ASN A 399 20.39 10.80 -6.74
C ASN A 399 20.72 10.65 -5.25
N PHE A 400 19.86 11.20 -4.38
CA PHE A 400 20.00 11.05 -2.94
C PHE A 400 19.86 9.59 -2.49
N LEU A 401 18.83 8.87 -2.95
CA LEU A 401 18.65 7.44 -2.65
C LEU A 401 19.77 6.57 -3.20
N LEU A 402 20.34 6.94 -4.35
CA LEU A 402 21.44 6.22 -4.98
C LEU A 402 22.80 6.47 -4.33
N LYS A 403 22.93 7.37 -3.34
CA LYS A 403 24.20 7.50 -2.60
C LYS A 403 24.50 6.19 -1.86
N PRO A 404 25.71 5.61 -1.95
CA PRO A 404 26.01 4.31 -1.36
C PRO A 404 25.71 4.21 0.14
N GLU A 405 25.96 5.26 0.90
CA GLU A 405 25.67 5.32 2.34
C GLU A 405 24.18 5.33 2.66
N ILE A 406 23.37 5.97 1.80
CA ILE A 406 21.90 6.00 1.93
C ILE A 406 21.33 4.63 1.62
N ALA A 407 21.70 4.06 0.47
CA ALA A 407 21.26 2.74 0.04
C ALA A 407 21.67 1.64 1.05
N LYS A 408 22.87 1.74 1.64
CA LYS A 408 23.34 0.86 2.71
C LYS A 408 22.45 0.95 3.94
N GLU A 409 22.19 2.16 4.44
CA GLU A 409 21.39 2.40 5.64
C GLU A 409 19.95 1.90 5.48
N ILE A 410 19.35 2.12 4.30
CA ILE A 410 18.02 1.60 3.95
C ILE A 410 18.02 0.07 4.03
N SER A 411 18.93 -0.59 3.29
CA SER A 411 19.01 -2.06 3.23
C SER A 411 19.26 -2.69 4.60
N GLU A 412 20.15 -2.11 5.41
CA GLU A 412 20.45 -2.56 6.77
C GLU A 412 19.24 -2.47 7.71
N THR A 413 18.43 -1.42 7.54
CA THR A 413 17.26 -1.17 8.41
C THR A 413 16.10 -2.10 8.09
N ILE A 414 15.78 -2.29 6.79
CA ILE A 414 14.54 -2.96 6.36
C ILE A 414 14.75 -4.40 5.90
N GLY A 415 16.00 -4.84 5.69
CA GLY A 415 16.33 -6.21 5.31
C GLY A 415 16.07 -6.58 3.85
N PHE A 416 15.76 -5.62 3.00
CA PHE A 416 15.72 -5.82 1.55
C PHE A 416 17.09 -5.58 0.93
N ALA A 417 17.41 -6.30 -0.14
CA ALA A 417 18.71 -6.19 -0.79
C ALA A 417 18.77 -4.90 -1.63
N THR A 418 19.87 -4.15 -1.50
CA THR A 418 20.07 -2.96 -2.31
C THR A 418 20.45 -3.33 -3.74
N ALA A 419 19.94 -2.57 -4.72
CA ALA A 419 20.42 -2.65 -6.09
C ALA A 419 21.77 -1.93 -6.30
N ASN A 420 22.27 -1.19 -5.29
CA ASN A 420 23.53 -0.44 -5.37
C ASN A 420 24.72 -1.30 -4.92
N LYS A 421 25.55 -1.69 -5.87
CA LYS A 421 26.75 -2.52 -5.65
C LYS A 421 27.81 -1.81 -4.80
N ALA A 422 27.95 -0.49 -4.92
CA ALA A 422 28.87 0.26 -4.06
C ALA A 422 28.39 0.27 -2.60
N ALA A 423 27.08 0.31 -2.37
CA ALA A 423 26.49 0.18 -1.03
C ALA A 423 26.71 -1.21 -0.44
N MET A 424 26.65 -2.28 -1.25
CA MET A 424 26.93 -3.64 -0.78
C MET A 424 28.33 -3.77 -0.17
N ALA A 425 29.33 -3.07 -0.70
CA ALA A 425 30.69 -3.06 -0.15
C ALA A 425 30.81 -2.37 1.22
N LEU A 426 29.81 -1.56 1.60
CA LEU A 426 29.75 -0.84 2.87
C LEU A 426 28.94 -1.59 3.94
N LEU A 427 28.22 -2.66 3.57
CA LEU A 427 27.36 -3.39 4.49
C LEU A 427 28.18 -4.13 5.56
N PRO A 428 27.66 -4.22 6.81
CA PRO A 428 28.22 -5.11 7.82
C PRO A 428 28.27 -6.55 7.31
N LYS A 429 29.29 -7.31 7.73
CA LYS A 429 29.47 -8.70 7.29
C LYS A 429 28.31 -9.58 7.70
N GLU A 430 27.66 -9.26 8.82
CA GLU A 430 26.50 -9.95 9.35
C GLU A 430 25.30 -9.83 8.40
N ILE A 431 25.11 -8.66 7.79
CA ILE A 431 24.06 -8.40 6.80
C ILE A 431 24.41 -9.03 5.47
N LEU A 432 25.64 -8.81 4.98
CA LEU A 432 26.10 -9.31 3.68
C LEU A 432 26.09 -10.84 3.59
N ASN A 433 26.39 -11.53 4.70
CA ASN A 433 26.38 -12.99 4.77
C ASN A 433 25.04 -13.58 5.21
N ASN A 434 24.00 -12.75 5.41
CA ASN A 434 22.68 -13.24 5.78
C ASN A 434 21.98 -13.79 4.52
N PRO A 435 21.75 -15.11 4.41
CA PRO A 435 21.18 -15.72 3.21
C PRO A 435 19.71 -15.31 2.97
N THR A 436 19.00 -14.81 3.99
CA THR A 436 17.66 -14.24 3.82
C THR A 436 17.70 -12.94 3.02
N ILE A 437 18.75 -12.13 3.18
CA ILE A 437 18.86 -10.84 2.48
C ILE A 437 19.63 -11.04 1.17
N TYR A 438 20.80 -11.68 1.24
CA TYR A 438 21.68 -11.93 0.11
C TYR A 438 21.84 -13.45 -0.09
N PRO A 439 20.94 -14.10 -0.85
CA PRO A 439 21.06 -15.52 -1.16
C PRO A 439 22.31 -15.85 -1.96
N SER A 440 22.71 -17.13 -1.93
CA SER A 440 23.80 -17.63 -2.77
C SER A 440 23.40 -17.57 -4.26
N LYS A 441 24.40 -17.59 -5.13
CA LYS A 441 24.18 -17.64 -6.58
C LYS A 441 23.35 -18.86 -7.00
N ASP A 442 23.57 -20.02 -6.39
CA ASP A 442 22.81 -21.24 -6.72
C ASP A 442 21.31 -21.07 -6.43
N ILE A 443 20.96 -20.35 -5.36
CA ILE A 443 19.56 -20.02 -5.02
C ILE A 443 18.98 -19.04 -6.04
N LEU A 444 19.76 -18.03 -6.45
CA LEU A 444 19.35 -17.06 -7.47
C LEU A 444 19.14 -17.72 -8.84
N ASP A 445 20.04 -18.61 -9.25
CA ASP A 445 19.97 -19.34 -10.52
C ASP A 445 18.77 -20.33 -10.56
N GLN A 446 18.29 -20.78 -9.40
CA GLN A 446 17.05 -21.58 -9.27
C GLN A 446 15.79 -20.69 -9.22
N GLY A 447 15.92 -19.47 -8.70
CA GLY A 447 14.84 -18.50 -8.63
C GLY A 447 14.40 -18.02 -10.01
N GLU A 448 13.26 -17.33 -10.05
CA GLU A 448 12.73 -16.77 -11.29
C GLU A 448 12.16 -15.39 -11.06
N PHE A 449 12.63 -14.42 -11.84
CA PHE A 449 12.09 -13.06 -11.81
C PHE A 449 10.67 -13.03 -12.34
N GLN A 450 9.78 -12.34 -11.63
CA GLN A 450 8.45 -12.02 -12.14
C GLN A 450 8.56 -11.03 -13.29
N ASN A 451 7.98 -11.41 -14.43
CA ASN A 451 7.90 -10.62 -15.64
C ASN A 451 6.43 -10.31 -15.98
N ASP A 452 6.26 -9.36 -16.89
CA ASP A 452 4.96 -9.08 -17.49
C ASP A 452 4.46 -10.29 -18.30
N VAL A 453 3.21 -10.67 -18.07
CA VAL A 453 2.52 -11.79 -18.76
C VAL A 453 1.53 -11.29 -19.81
N GLY A 454 1.45 -9.98 -20.04
CA GLY A 454 0.59 -9.38 -21.05
C GLY A 454 -0.89 -9.69 -20.81
N GLU A 455 -1.61 -10.05 -21.88
CA GLU A 455 -3.05 -10.32 -21.83
C GLU A 455 -3.43 -11.52 -20.94
N ALA A 456 -2.47 -12.41 -20.64
CA ALA A 456 -2.72 -13.55 -19.76
C ALA A 456 -3.04 -13.13 -18.32
N ILE A 457 -2.72 -11.89 -17.89
CA ILE A 457 -3.08 -11.38 -16.56
C ILE A 457 -4.58 -11.50 -16.26
N VAL A 458 -5.44 -11.31 -17.28
CA VAL A 458 -6.90 -11.43 -17.14
C VAL A 458 -7.31 -12.85 -16.74
N ILE A 459 -6.55 -13.86 -17.20
CA ILE A 459 -6.78 -15.27 -16.86
C ILE A 459 -6.38 -15.53 -15.40
N TYR A 460 -5.23 -15.01 -14.98
CA TYR A 460 -4.78 -15.09 -13.58
C TYR A 460 -5.80 -14.43 -12.63
N GLU A 461 -6.24 -13.21 -12.93
CA GLU A 461 -7.23 -12.47 -12.13
C GLU A 461 -8.57 -13.23 -12.06
N LYS A 462 -9.07 -13.74 -13.18
CA LYS A 462 -10.29 -14.56 -13.22
C LYS A 462 -10.21 -15.75 -12.27
N TYR A 463 -9.14 -16.53 -12.34
CA TYR A 463 -9.00 -17.71 -11.48
C TYR A 463 -8.71 -17.35 -10.02
N TRP A 464 -8.06 -16.22 -9.77
CA TRP A 464 -7.87 -15.69 -8.42
C TRP A 464 -9.19 -15.31 -7.75
N GLU A 465 -10.07 -14.61 -8.47
CA GLU A 465 -11.41 -14.30 -7.97
C GLU A 465 -12.19 -15.57 -7.65
N MET A 466 -12.16 -16.57 -8.55
CA MET A 466 -12.79 -17.87 -8.31
C MET A 466 -12.21 -18.57 -7.07
N LEU A 467 -10.89 -18.50 -6.88
CA LEU A 467 -10.20 -19.06 -5.71
C LEU A 467 -10.66 -18.41 -4.40
N LYS A 468 -10.73 -17.08 -4.36
CA LYS A 468 -11.19 -16.32 -3.18
C LYS A 468 -12.68 -16.55 -2.88
N LEU A 469 -13.48 -16.86 -3.90
CA LEU A 469 -14.91 -17.21 -3.76
C LEU A 469 -15.15 -18.69 -3.42
N GLY A 470 -14.10 -19.53 -3.35
CA GLY A 470 -14.19 -20.95 -3.04
C GLY A 470 -14.88 -21.79 -4.12
N GLN A 471 -14.86 -21.34 -5.38
CA GLN A 471 -15.46 -22.04 -6.52
C GLN A 471 -14.54 -23.12 -7.08
#